data_AF-A0A090QCM9-F1
#
_entry.id   AF-A0A090QCM9-F1
#
_cell.length_a   1.000
_cell.length_b   1.000
_cell.length_c   1.000
_cell.angle_alpha   90.00
_cell.angle_beta   90.00
_cell.angle_gamma   90.00
#
_symmetry.space_group_name_H-M   'P 1'
#
loop_
_entity.id
_entity.type
_entity.pdbx_description
1 polymer ?
#
loop_
_entity_poly.entity_id
_entity_poly.type
_entity_poly.pdbx_seq_one_letter_code
_entity_poly.pdbx_strand_id
1 'polypeptide(L)'
;MENVGSEVDPESYDFATSLQEKITMPKSRKISNIKLRFQEDRGSILKNIIKPQELYDFTMCNPPFYGSEDEAIKANQRKNKNLGNDVSDRNFAGKSHELWCNGGEALFVKRLIKESVAFKAQVGWFTSLISRKENLPKLEKQLTKLKATYKIVPMNSGNKKSRFIAWKFEK
;
A
#
# COMPACT_ATOMS: atom_id res chain seq x y z
N MET A 1 0.14 -13.71 16.79
CA MET A 1 -0.18 -13.24 15.43
C MET A 1 1.06 -12.57 14.89
N GLU A 2 1.66 -13.15 13.86
CA GLU A 2 2.88 -12.65 13.23
C GLU A 2 2.50 -11.68 12.11
N ASN A 3 3.11 -10.50 12.07
CA ASN A 3 2.90 -9.53 11.01
C ASN A 3 4.22 -9.31 10.27
N VAL A 4 4.16 -9.15 8.94
CA VAL A 4 5.33 -8.81 8.13
C VAL A 4 5.09 -7.45 7.49
N GLY A 5 6.02 -6.52 7.72
CA GLY A 5 6.06 -5.22 7.04
C GLY A 5 7.14 -5.23 5.97
N SER A 6 6.86 -4.66 4.80
CA SER A 6 7.84 -4.52 3.72
C SER A 6 8.00 -3.07 3.30
N GLU A 7 9.23 -2.65 3.03
CA GLU A 7 9.56 -1.31 2.57
C GLU A 7 10.67 -1.38 1.50
N VAL A 8 10.56 -0.53 0.47
CA VAL A 8 11.52 -0.39 -0.65
C VAL A 8 12.45 0.81 -0.48
N ASP A 9 12.07 1.78 0.35
CA ASP A 9 12.85 2.98 0.66
C ASP A 9 13.78 2.73 1.86
N PRO A 10 15.11 2.79 1.69
CA PRO A 10 16.06 2.50 2.78
C PRO A 10 15.84 3.37 4.01
N GLU A 11 15.61 4.68 3.83
CA GLU A 11 15.44 5.60 4.95
C GLU A 11 14.16 5.31 5.75
N SER A 12 13.08 4.94 5.06
CA SER A 12 11.81 4.57 5.69
C SER A 12 11.89 3.21 6.38
N TYR A 13 12.66 2.26 5.81
CA TYR A 13 12.96 0.98 6.44
C TYR A 13 13.78 1.13 7.72
N ASP A 14 14.85 1.93 7.68
CA ASP A 14 15.70 2.21 8.83
C ASP A 14 14.92 2.93 9.94
N PHE A 15 14.07 3.88 9.54
CA PHE A 15 13.18 4.57 10.48
C PHE A 15 12.21 3.59 11.16
N ALA A 16 11.52 2.74 10.39
CA ALA A 16 10.61 1.73 10.92
C ALA A 16 11.32 0.74 11.88
N THR A 17 12.54 0.33 11.53
CA THR A 17 13.39 -0.54 12.37
C THR A 17 13.74 0.15 13.68
N SER A 18 14.17 1.41 13.63
CA SER A 18 14.48 2.20 14.83
C SER A 18 13.26 2.42 15.73
N LEU A 19 12.06 2.54 15.15
CA LEU A 19 10.82 2.65 15.91
C LEU A 19 10.50 1.33 16.62
N GLN A 20 10.72 0.19 15.97
CA GLN A 20 10.53 -1.11 16.58
C GLN A 20 11.42 -1.28 17.82
N GLU A 21 12.69 -0.87 17.73
CA GLU A 21 13.64 -0.92 18.87
C GLU A 21 13.19 -0.01 20.02
N LYS A 22 12.79 1.23 19.72
CA LYS A 22 12.39 2.24 20.73
C LYS A 22 11.04 1.94 21.41
N ILE A 23 10.10 1.32 20.70
CA ILE A 23 8.74 1.02 21.20
C ILE A 23 8.71 -0.24 22.09
N THR A 24 9.86 -0.89 22.32
CA THR A 24 10.07 -1.96 23.31
C THR A 24 9.93 -1.47 24.78
N MET A 25 9.07 -0.48 25.04
CA MET A 25 8.64 -0.06 26.37
C MET A 25 7.58 -1.05 26.91
N PRO A 26 7.69 -1.47 28.18
CA PRO A 26 6.98 -2.64 28.74
C PRO A 26 5.43 -2.54 28.78
N LYS A 27 4.84 -1.40 28.40
CA LYS A 27 3.38 -1.20 28.36
C LYS A 27 2.74 -1.41 26.99
N SER A 28 3.51 -1.58 25.90
CA SER A 28 2.95 -1.78 24.54
C SER A 28 3.32 -3.16 23.96
N ARG A 29 2.81 -4.21 24.59
CA ARG A 29 3.05 -5.64 24.27
C ARG A 29 2.66 -6.10 22.84
N LYS A 30 2.29 -5.18 21.93
CA LYS A 30 1.70 -5.48 20.61
C LYS A 30 2.58 -5.15 19.40
N ILE A 31 3.61 -4.32 19.53
CA ILE A 31 4.45 -3.89 18.39
C ILE A 31 5.69 -4.79 18.20
N SER A 32 6.06 -5.57 19.21
CA SER A 32 7.25 -6.45 19.17
C SER A 32 7.18 -7.64 18.19
N ASN A 33 6.04 -7.88 17.55
CA ASN A 33 5.81 -9.07 16.70
C ASN A 33 5.68 -8.75 15.20
N ILE A 34 6.25 -7.63 14.75
CA ILE A 34 6.31 -7.27 13.33
C ILE A 34 7.70 -7.61 12.81
N LYS A 35 7.81 -8.49 11.80
CA LYS A 35 9.07 -8.70 11.08
C LYS A 35 9.14 -7.71 9.94
N LEU A 36 10.14 -6.83 9.94
CA LEU A 36 10.40 -5.94 8.83
C LEU A 36 11.25 -6.64 7.77
N ARG A 37 10.95 -6.43 6.50
CA ARG A 37 11.68 -6.96 5.34
C ARG A 37 11.95 -5.86 4.34
N PHE A 38 13.21 -5.61 4.03
CA PHE A 38 13.57 -4.69 2.96
C PHE A 38 13.31 -5.34 1.60
N GLN A 39 12.65 -4.63 0.69
CA GLN A 39 12.42 -5.04 -0.70
C GLN A 39 13.42 -4.31 -1.61
N GLU A 40 14.51 -5.00 -1.95
CA GLU A 40 15.51 -4.47 -2.89
C GLU A 40 14.95 -4.32 -4.31
N ASP A 41 14.09 -5.25 -4.74
CA ASP A 41 13.48 -5.22 -6.07
C ASP A 41 12.23 -4.33 -6.07
N ARG A 42 12.40 -3.05 -6.39
CA ARG A 42 11.31 -2.06 -6.59
C ARG A 42 10.28 -2.49 -7.65
N GLY A 43 10.65 -3.44 -8.51
CA GLY A 43 9.79 -4.06 -9.51
C GLY A 43 8.79 -5.06 -8.92
N SER A 44 9.07 -5.61 -7.74
CA SER A 44 8.28 -6.62 -7.06
C SER A 44 7.57 -6.07 -5.82
N ILE A 45 6.40 -6.60 -5.49
CA ILE A 45 5.65 -6.24 -4.27
C ILE A 45 5.64 -7.39 -3.27
N LEU A 46 5.24 -8.59 -3.71
CA LEU A 46 5.08 -9.77 -2.86
C LEU A 46 6.25 -10.74 -2.99
N LYS A 47 6.86 -10.81 -4.17
CA LYS A 47 8.05 -11.63 -4.41
C LYS A 47 9.17 -11.21 -3.46
N ASN A 48 9.91 -12.18 -2.92
CA ASN A 48 10.92 -12.01 -1.86
C ASN A 48 10.39 -11.58 -0.48
N ILE A 49 9.18 -11.00 -0.40
CA ILE A 49 8.54 -10.66 0.87
C ILE A 49 7.81 -11.87 1.43
N ILE A 50 6.93 -12.53 0.70
CA ILE A 50 6.30 -13.79 1.14
C ILE A 50 7.28 -14.93 0.88
N LYS A 51 7.75 -15.61 1.94
CA LYS A 51 8.70 -16.72 1.83
C LYS A 51 7.95 -18.05 1.62
N PRO A 52 8.63 -19.10 1.11
CA PRO A 52 8.05 -20.44 1.03
C PRO A 52 7.53 -20.90 2.40
N GLN A 53 6.42 -21.65 2.40
CA GLN A 53 5.75 -22.22 3.59
C GLN A 53 5.09 -21.20 4.54
N GLU A 54 5.25 -19.90 4.31
CA GLU A 54 4.51 -18.90 5.07
C GLU A 54 3.05 -18.83 4.61
N LEU A 55 2.14 -18.75 5.56
CA LEU A 55 0.71 -18.59 5.34
C LEU A 55 0.24 -17.31 6.03
N TYR A 56 -0.57 -16.52 5.32
CA TYR A 56 -1.11 -15.26 5.79
C TYR A 56 -2.63 -15.24 5.62
N ASP A 57 -3.33 -14.74 6.63
CA ASP A 57 -4.77 -14.53 6.54
C ASP A 57 -5.10 -13.46 5.49
N PHE A 58 -4.33 -12.37 5.48
CA PHE A 58 -4.50 -11.29 4.53
C PHE A 58 -3.22 -10.46 4.28
N THR A 59 -3.20 -9.71 3.18
CA THR A 59 -2.28 -8.58 2.96
C THR A 59 -3.01 -7.26 3.05
N MET A 60 -2.30 -6.19 3.43
CA MET A 60 -2.81 -4.82 3.40
C MET A 60 -1.80 -3.92 2.69
N CYS A 61 -2.31 -3.04 1.84
CA CYS A 61 -1.48 -2.14 1.04
C CYS A 61 -2.12 -0.75 0.94
N ASN A 62 -1.34 0.29 1.25
CA ASN A 62 -1.65 1.66 0.87
C ASN A 62 -0.77 2.03 -0.33
N PRO A 63 -1.28 2.02 -1.57
CA PRO A 63 -0.45 2.21 -2.76
C PRO A 63 0.02 3.67 -2.88
N PRO A 64 1.15 3.92 -3.59
CA PRO A 64 1.59 5.27 -3.90
C PRO A 64 0.54 6.02 -4.71
N PHE A 65 0.30 7.29 -4.37
CA PHE A 65 -0.88 8.01 -4.83
C PHE A 65 -0.73 8.59 -6.24
N TYR A 66 0.45 9.06 -6.63
CA TYR A 66 0.69 9.84 -7.85
C TYR A 66 1.43 9.04 -8.93
N GLY A 67 1.23 9.40 -10.20
CA GLY A 67 1.83 8.74 -11.36
C GLY A 67 3.22 9.26 -11.74
N SER A 68 3.61 10.41 -11.20
CA SER A 68 4.91 11.04 -11.38
C SER A 68 5.18 12.07 -10.29
N GLU A 69 6.44 12.49 -10.20
CA GLU A 69 6.86 13.60 -9.34
C GLU A 69 6.12 14.90 -9.67
N ASP A 70 5.98 15.21 -10.96
CA ASP A 70 5.22 16.38 -11.43
C ASP A 70 3.76 16.36 -10.99
N GLU A 71 3.11 15.18 -11.00
CA GLU A 71 1.74 15.04 -10.52
C GLU A 71 1.66 15.26 -9.01
N ALA A 72 2.64 14.74 -8.25
CA ALA A 72 2.73 14.96 -6.81
C ALA A 72 2.93 16.44 -6.46
N ILE A 73 3.81 17.14 -7.19
CA ILE A 73 4.07 18.57 -7.03
C ILE A 73 2.82 19.40 -7.35
N LYS A 74 2.17 19.15 -8.50
CA LYS A 74 0.96 19.88 -8.92
C LYS A 74 -0.22 19.63 -7.96
N ALA A 75 -0.37 18.40 -7.46
CA ALA A 75 -1.41 18.07 -6.48
C ALA A 75 -1.18 18.79 -5.15
N ASN A 76 0.07 18.85 -4.68
CA ASN A 76 0.44 19.62 -3.48
C ASN A 76 0.18 21.12 -3.65
N GLN A 77 0.58 21.70 -4.79
CA GLN A 77 0.32 23.12 -5.11
C GLN A 77 -1.18 23.45 -5.09
N ARG A 78 -2.02 22.62 -5.72
CA ARG A 78 -3.48 22.79 -5.71
C ARG A 78 -4.08 22.65 -4.32
N LYS A 79 -3.58 21.70 -3.51
CA LYS A 79 -4.08 21.45 -2.16
C LYS A 79 -3.73 22.60 -1.21
N ASN A 80 -2.51 23.15 -1.28
CA ASN A 80 -2.12 24.32 -0.50
C ASN A 80 -2.97 25.55 -0.88
N LYS A 81 -3.21 25.76 -2.18
CA LYS A 81 -4.10 26.84 -2.66
C LYS A 81 -5.54 26.70 -2.14
N ASN A 82 -6.08 25.48 -2.11
CA ASN A 82 -7.45 25.22 -1.61
C ASN A 82 -7.58 25.32 -0.09
N LEU A 83 -6.47 25.24 0.66
CA LEU A 83 -6.43 25.37 2.12
C LEU A 83 -6.21 26.82 2.58
N GLY A 84 -6.05 27.77 1.66
CA GLY A 84 -5.79 29.18 2.00
C GLY A 84 -4.42 29.41 2.65
N ASN A 85 -3.51 28.44 2.57
CA ASN A 85 -2.17 28.54 3.13
C ASN A 85 -1.21 29.09 2.08
N ASP A 86 -0.68 30.30 2.30
CA ASP A 86 0.42 30.90 1.51
C ASP A 86 1.79 30.25 1.79
N VAL A 87 1.80 29.18 2.59
CA VAL A 87 3.04 28.55 3.03
C VAL A 87 3.50 27.52 2.02
N SER A 88 4.74 27.68 1.55
CA SER A 88 5.53 26.72 0.77
C SER A 88 5.82 25.40 1.52
N ASP A 89 5.23 25.20 2.70
CA ASP A 89 5.49 24.06 3.55
C ASP A 89 4.61 22.86 3.23
N ARG A 90 5.28 21.70 3.23
CA ARG A 90 4.76 20.39 2.85
C ARG A 90 3.75 19.90 3.90
N ASN A 91 2.46 20.09 3.65
CA ASN A 91 1.39 19.45 4.45
C ASN A 91 1.16 17.96 4.12
N PHE A 92 2.05 17.35 3.34
CA PHE A 92 2.17 15.90 3.16
C PHE A 92 3.63 15.52 3.42
N ALA A 93 3.90 14.94 4.58
CA ALA A 93 5.24 14.54 5.02
C ALA A 93 5.78 13.27 4.34
N GLY A 94 5.12 12.77 3.29
CA GLY A 94 5.61 11.60 2.53
C GLY A 94 6.81 11.99 1.67
N LYS A 95 7.87 11.18 1.70
CA LYS A 95 9.05 11.39 0.85
C LYS A 95 8.69 11.08 -0.61
N SER A 96 9.46 11.64 -1.56
CA SER A 96 9.22 11.58 -3.00
C SER A 96 8.83 10.18 -3.53
N HIS A 97 9.42 9.11 -2.98
CA HIS A 97 9.15 7.73 -3.40
C HIS A 97 7.84 7.11 -2.86
N GLU A 98 7.26 7.64 -1.78
CA GLU A 98 5.94 7.22 -1.28
C GLU A 98 4.80 7.91 -2.04
N LEU A 99 5.11 9.05 -2.65
CA LEU A 99 4.14 9.89 -3.30
C LEU A 99 3.86 9.40 -4.72
N TRP A 100 4.85 8.92 -5.48
CA TRP A 100 4.62 8.54 -6.88
C TRP A 100 5.30 7.25 -7.34
N CYS A 101 4.68 6.58 -8.32
CA CYS A 101 5.28 5.52 -9.12
C CYS A 101 4.87 5.68 -10.58
N ASN A 102 5.67 5.22 -11.53
CA ASN A 102 5.28 5.22 -12.94
C ASN A 102 3.90 4.56 -13.10
N GLY A 103 2.95 5.26 -13.72
CA GLY A 103 1.56 4.78 -13.91
C GLY A 103 0.64 4.84 -12.67
N GLY A 104 1.14 5.33 -11.53
CA GLY A 104 0.42 5.67 -10.31
C GLY A 104 -0.29 4.51 -9.62
N GLU A 105 -1.21 4.86 -8.72
CA GLU A 105 -2.02 3.91 -7.92
C GLU A 105 -2.58 2.76 -8.78
N ALA A 106 -3.16 3.07 -9.94
CA ALA A 106 -3.76 2.06 -10.80
C ALA A 106 -2.73 1.03 -11.28
N LEU A 107 -1.56 1.45 -11.74
CA LEU A 107 -0.54 0.50 -12.23
C LEU A 107 0.03 -0.33 -11.08
N PHE A 108 0.27 0.30 -9.93
CA PHE A 108 0.75 -0.37 -8.74
C PHE A 108 -0.20 -1.50 -8.30
N VAL A 109 -1.49 -1.18 -8.14
CA VAL A 109 -2.49 -2.18 -7.69
C VAL A 109 -2.69 -3.25 -8.76
N LYS A 110 -2.63 -2.91 -10.06
CA LYS A 110 -2.63 -3.93 -11.12
C LYS A 110 -1.46 -4.90 -11.00
N ARG A 111 -0.26 -4.41 -10.70
CA ARG A 111 0.92 -5.25 -10.46
C ARG A 111 0.70 -6.15 -9.25
N LEU A 112 0.21 -5.60 -8.14
CA LEU A 112 -0.12 -6.37 -6.94
C LEU A 112 -1.12 -7.50 -7.24
N ILE A 113 -2.18 -7.21 -8.00
CA ILE A 113 -3.15 -8.21 -8.45
C ILE A 113 -2.47 -9.29 -9.29
N LYS A 114 -1.54 -8.94 -10.20
CA LYS A 114 -0.81 -9.95 -11.00
C LYS A 114 0.07 -10.84 -10.13
N GLU A 115 0.87 -10.25 -9.24
CA GLU A 115 1.77 -11.01 -8.35
C GLU A 115 0.98 -11.91 -7.40
N SER A 116 -0.19 -11.47 -6.93
CA SER A 116 -1.04 -12.24 -6.00
C SER A 116 -1.42 -13.64 -6.51
N VAL A 117 -1.44 -13.85 -7.84
CA VAL A 117 -1.72 -15.17 -8.44
C VAL A 117 -0.68 -16.21 -8.01
N ALA A 118 0.60 -15.84 -7.92
CA ALA A 118 1.67 -16.74 -7.49
C ALA A 118 1.56 -17.11 -6.00
N PHE A 119 0.90 -16.27 -5.20
CA PHE A 119 0.76 -16.43 -3.75
C PHE A 119 -0.65 -16.86 -3.33
N LYS A 120 -1.50 -17.27 -4.27
CA LYS A 120 -2.91 -17.61 -4.03
C LYS A 120 -3.14 -18.71 -2.99
N ALA A 121 -2.20 -19.64 -2.85
CA ALA A 121 -2.26 -20.71 -1.86
C ALA A 121 -1.76 -20.28 -0.47
N GLN A 122 -0.98 -19.19 -0.42
CA GLN A 122 -0.32 -18.69 0.79
C GLN A 122 -1.10 -17.57 1.47
N VAL A 123 -1.97 -16.86 0.75
CA VAL A 123 -2.70 -15.71 1.28
C VAL A 123 -4.20 -15.91 1.14
N GLY A 124 -4.94 -15.77 2.24
CA GLY A 124 -6.41 -15.86 2.23
C GLY A 124 -7.09 -14.71 1.48
N TRP A 125 -6.74 -13.47 1.82
CA TRP A 125 -7.24 -12.26 1.16
C TRP A 125 -6.13 -11.27 0.84
N PHE A 126 -6.12 -10.75 -0.38
CA PHE A 126 -5.30 -9.60 -0.74
C PHE A 126 -6.14 -8.34 -0.62
N THR A 127 -5.58 -7.25 -0.08
CA THR A 127 -6.30 -5.98 0.02
C THR A 127 -5.44 -4.79 -0.37
N SER A 128 -6.07 -3.73 -0.89
CA SER A 128 -5.41 -2.46 -1.17
C SER A 128 -6.40 -1.28 -1.07
N LEU A 129 -5.97 -0.19 -0.43
CA LEU A 129 -6.69 1.07 -0.44
C LEU A 129 -6.75 1.65 -1.86
N ILE A 130 -7.88 2.25 -2.21
CA ILE A 130 -8.10 2.90 -3.51
C ILE A 130 -8.54 4.34 -3.27
N SER A 131 -7.67 5.29 -3.57
CA SER A 131 -7.96 6.72 -3.38
C SER A 131 -8.89 7.25 -4.46
N ARG A 132 -8.72 6.81 -5.72
CA ARG A 132 -9.45 7.32 -6.89
C ARG A 132 -10.42 6.27 -7.41
N LYS A 133 -11.72 6.58 -7.39
CA LYS A 133 -12.78 5.66 -7.88
C LYS A 133 -12.59 5.30 -9.36
N GLU A 134 -11.97 6.19 -10.11
CA GLU A 134 -11.68 6.07 -11.54
C GLU A 134 -10.72 4.90 -11.84
N ASN A 135 -9.98 4.44 -10.82
CA ASN A 135 -9.10 3.28 -10.93
C ASN A 135 -9.87 1.96 -10.90
N LEU A 136 -11.03 1.89 -10.22
CA LEU A 136 -11.77 0.65 -9.98
C LEU A 136 -12.11 -0.14 -11.25
N PRO A 137 -12.68 0.47 -12.32
CA PRO A 137 -13.08 -0.31 -13.50
C PRO A 137 -11.92 -1.08 -14.15
N LYS A 138 -10.71 -0.51 -14.10
CA LYS A 138 -9.49 -1.14 -14.65
C LYS A 138 -9.01 -2.31 -13.77
N LEU A 139 -9.21 -2.21 -12.45
CA LEU A 139 -8.84 -3.25 -11.48
C LEU A 139 -9.84 -4.41 -11.50
N GLU A 140 -11.14 -4.09 -11.51
CA GLU A 140 -12.24 -5.06 -11.60
C GLU A 140 -12.16 -5.89 -12.87
N LYS A 141 -11.87 -5.25 -14.02
CA LYS A 141 -11.64 -5.96 -15.29
C LYS A 141 -10.49 -6.97 -15.19
N GLN A 142 -9.42 -6.61 -14.49
CA GLN A 142 -8.26 -7.50 -14.33
C GLN A 142 -8.58 -8.67 -13.37
N LEU A 143 -9.24 -8.39 -12.24
CA LEU A 143 -9.66 -9.42 -11.28
C LEU A 143 -10.62 -10.42 -11.92
N THR A 144 -11.59 -9.92 -12.70
CA THR A 144 -12.53 -10.75 -13.46
C THR A 144 -11.78 -11.63 -14.47
N LYS A 145 -10.82 -11.06 -15.23
CA LYS A 145 -9.98 -11.83 -16.16
C LYS A 145 -9.20 -12.96 -15.46
N LEU A 146 -8.76 -12.71 -14.23
CA LEU A 146 -8.02 -13.69 -13.42
C LEU A 146 -8.93 -14.63 -12.62
N LYS A 147 -10.27 -14.53 -12.79
CA LYS A 147 -11.27 -15.32 -12.06
C LYS A 147 -11.13 -15.19 -10.54
N ALA A 148 -10.70 -14.03 -10.05
CA ALA A 148 -10.64 -13.73 -8.63
C ALA A 148 -12.03 -13.33 -8.11
N THR A 149 -12.40 -13.79 -6.92
CA THR A 149 -13.54 -13.23 -6.19
C THR A 149 -13.08 -11.92 -5.53
N TYR A 150 -13.83 -10.83 -5.70
CA TYR A 150 -13.47 -9.54 -5.12
C TYR A 150 -14.65 -8.79 -4.52
N LYS A 151 -14.34 -7.87 -3.60
CA LYS A 151 -15.27 -6.95 -2.95
C LYS A 151 -14.66 -5.56 -2.90
N ILE A 152 -15.48 -4.55 -3.14
CA ILE A 152 -15.12 -3.14 -2.91
C ILE A 152 -15.85 -2.69 -1.65
N VAL A 153 -15.09 -2.29 -0.63
CA VAL A 153 -15.65 -1.90 0.66
C VAL A 153 -15.52 -0.39 0.82
N PRO A 154 -16.63 0.36 0.88
CA PRO A 154 -16.58 1.79 1.14
C PRO A 154 -16.13 2.03 2.59
N MET A 155 -15.27 3.02 2.78
CA MET A 155 -14.83 3.49 4.09
C MET A 155 -15.28 4.94 4.26
N ASN A 156 -16.16 5.16 5.23
CA ASN A 156 -16.58 6.50 5.60
C ASN A 156 -15.68 7.00 6.74
N SER A 157 -14.83 8.00 6.45
CA SER A 157 -13.99 8.65 7.46
C SER A 157 -14.08 10.17 7.27
N GLY A 158 -15.08 10.77 7.91
CA GLY A 158 -15.38 12.20 7.80
C GLY A 158 -15.62 12.63 6.35
N ASN A 159 -14.99 13.74 5.93
CA ASN A 159 -15.16 14.32 4.59
C ASN A 159 -14.44 13.56 3.47
N LYS A 160 -13.60 12.56 3.79
CA LYS A 160 -12.84 11.81 2.79
C LYS A 160 -13.57 10.51 2.43
N LYS A 161 -14.06 10.43 1.20
CA LYS A 161 -14.59 9.17 0.62
C LYS A 161 -13.40 8.24 0.33
N SER A 162 -13.15 7.26 1.20
CA SER A 162 -12.14 6.22 1.00
C SER A 162 -12.79 4.89 0.67
N ARG A 163 -12.03 3.96 0.12
CA ARG A 163 -12.46 2.57 -0.11
C ARG A 163 -11.23 1.67 -0.14
N PHE A 164 -11.42 0.38 0.08
CA PHE A 164 -10.42 -0.62 -0.29
C PHE A 164 -11.07 -1.67 -1.18
N ILE A 165 -10.23 -2.29 -2.01
CA ILE A 165 -10.59 -3.49 -2.74
C ILE A 165 -9.96 -4.68 -2.04
N ALA A 166 -10.74 -5.74 -1.85
CA ALA A 166 -10.28 -7.02 -1.32
C ALA A 166 -10.55 -8.10 -2.37
N TRP A 167 -9.58 -8.98 -2.60
CA TRP A 167 -9.76 -10.10 -3.52
C TRP A 167 -9.10 -11.38 -3.00
N LYS A 168 -9.60 -12.51 -3.47
CA LYS A 168 -9.05 -13.83 -3.20
C LYS A 168 -9.21 -14.72 -4.42
N PHE A 169 -8.46 -15.82 -4.43
CA PHE A 169 -8.62 -16.89 -5.39
C PHE A 169 -9.23 -18.09 -4.66
N GLU A 170 -10.07 -18.84 -5.36
CA GLU A 170 -10.52 -20.13 -4.86
C GLU A 170 -9.32 -21.09 -4.81
N LYS A 171 -9.28 -21.91 -3.75
CA LYS A 171 -8.26 -22.94 -3.57
C LYS A 171 -8.51 -24.11 -4.50
#